data_AF-A0A8T0QW57-F1
#
_entry.id   AF-A0A8T0QW57-F1
#
_cell.length_a   1.000
_cell.length_b   1.000
_cell.length_c   1.000
_cell.angle_alpha   90.00
_cell.angle_beta   90.00
_cell.angle_gamma   90.00
#
_symmetry.space_group_name_H-M   'P 1'
#
loop_
_entity.id
_entity.type
_entity.pdbx_description
1 polymer ?
#
loop_
_entity_poly.entity_id
_entity_poly.type
_entity_poly.pdbx_seq_one_letter_code
_entity_poly.pdbx_strand_id
1 'polypeptide(L)'
;MEGEADIVVGSCSKPCGPLEEYCIPDYILKPDCQQVMVNHAPSCPVVVFINSRSGGQLGSSLIKAYRELLNEAQVFDLSEEAPDKVLHRLYVNLERLKMEGDILAVQIWRRLRLIVAGGDGTASWLLGVVSDLKLAHPPPVATVPLGTGNNLPFSFGWGKKNPSTDQEAVKSFLGLVKHAKEINIDSWHIILRMRVPKEGPCDPIAPLELPHSLHAFHRVSSGDSMNMEGYHTFRGGFWNYFSMGMDAEVSYAFHSERKRNPEKFRNQLTNQGTYAKLGLKQGWFCASLSQPSSRNLAQLAKVKVMKRPGSQWEELQVHHSIRSIVCLNLPSFSGGLNPWGVPGTRRAADREFTAPFVDDGLIEVVGFRDAWHGLVLLAPNGHGTRIAQVPIESVSSSTKARRTTRS
;
A
#
# COMPACT_ATOMS: atom_id res chain seq x y z
N MET A 1 7.45 21.12 -36.24
CA MET A 1 7.12 19.88 -36.98
C MET A 1 8.14 18.87 -36.49
N GLU A 2 7.71 17.69 -36.05
CA GLU A 2 8.19 16.95 -34.86
C GLU A 2 7.38 17.38 -33.63
N GLY A 3 6.52 16.58 -33.02
CA GLY A 3 6.30 15.14 -33.09
C GLY A 3 6.00 14.65 -31.68
N GLU A 4 4.96 15.21 -31.07
CA GLU A 4 4.55 14.93 -29.69
C GLU A 4 3.93 13.53 -29.68
N ALA A 5 4.68 12.55 -29.15
CA ALA A 5 4.20 11.19 -28.97
C ALA A 5 3.19 11.19 -27.81
N ASP A 6 1.92 11.41 -28.15
CA ASP A 6 0.80 11.02 -27.32
C ASP A 6 0.90 9.51 -27.05
N ILE A 7 1.35 9.14 -25.85
CA ILE A 7 1.19 7.78 -25.34
C ILE A 7 -0.28 7.60 -25.01
N VAL A 8 -1.07 7.33 -26.05
CA VAL A 8 -2.37 6.69 -25.91
C VAL A 8 -2.08 5.30 -25.36
N VAL A 9 -2.26 5.13 -24.05
CA VAL A 9 -2.34 3.81 -23.42
C VAL A 9 -3.56 3.13 -24.03
N GLY A 10 -3.34 2.38 -25.10
CA GLY A 10 -4.35 1.54 -25.71
C GLY A 10 -4.95 0.63 -24.66
N SER A 11 -6.27 0.63 -24.57
CA SER A 11 -7.07 -0.43 -23.96
C SER A 11 -6.75 -1.74 -24.69
N CYS A 12 -5.64 -2.39 -24.31
CA CYS A 12 -5.23 -3.66 -24.88
C CYS A 12 -6.09 -4.73 -24.20
N SER A 13 -7.30 -4.93 -24.74
CA SER A 13 -8.19 -6.01 -24.31
C SER A 13 -7.53 -7.34 -24.67
N LYS A 14 -6.85 -7.96 -23.71
CA LYS A 14 -6.37 -9.33 -23.86
C LYS A 14 -7.56 -10.28 -23.67
N PRO A 15 -7.70 -11.33 -24.50
CA PRO A 15 -8.82 -12.25 -24.36
C PRO A 15 -8.74 -12.96 -23.01
N CYS A 16 -9.87 -13.03 -22.30
CA CYS A 16 -10.01 -13.79 -21.06
C CYS A 16 -9.72 -15.27 -21.26
N GLY A 17 -10.00 -15.83 -22.44
CA GLY A 17 -10.04 -17.28 -22.63
C GLY A 17 -11.24 -17.91 -21.91
N PRO A 18 -11.38 -19.24 -21.94
CA PRO A 18 -12.44 -19.98 -21.24
C PRO A 18 -12.37 -19.77 -19.72
N LEU A 19 -13.53 -19.69 -19.05
CA LEU A 19 -13.59 -19.43 -17.59
C LEU A 19 -13.03 -20.60 -16.77
N GLU A 20 -13.05 -21.81 -17.31
CA GLU A 20 -12.50 -23.02 -16.72
C GLU A 20 -10.98 -22.91 -16.45
N GLU A 21 -10.30 -22.00 -17.15
CA GLU A 21 -8.88 -21.73 -16.92
C GLU A 21 -8.59 -21.03 -15.57
N TYR A 22 -9.62 -20.47 -14.93
CA TYR A 22 -9.55 -19.73 -13.68
C TYR A 22 -10.23 -20.43 -12.50
N CYS A 23 -11.14 -21.36 -12.77
CA CYS A 23 -11.98 -21.99 -11.76
C CYS A 23 -11.20 -22.99 -10.89
N ILE A 24 -11.43 -22.90 -9.57
CA ILE A 24 -10.87 -23.80 -8.56
C ILE A 24 -12.02 -24.66 -8.01
N PRO A 25 -11.86 -26.01 -7.96
CA PRO A 25 -12.85 -26.90 -7.38
C PRO A 25 -13.13 -26.64 -5.90
N ASP A 26 -14.37 -26.90 -5.47
CA ASP A 26 -14.82 -26.64 -4.10
C ASP A 26 -13.99 -27.35 -3.03
N TYR A 27 -13.62 -28.62 -3.23
CA TYR A 27 -12.86 -29.39 -2.23
C TYR A 27 -11.48 -28.80 -1.91
N ILE A 28 -10.94 -27.96 -2.80
CA ILE A 28 -9.67 -27.24 -2.57
C ILE A 28 -9.90 -26.02 -1.67
N LEU A 29 -11.04 -25.33 -1.85
CA LEU A 29 -11.39 -24.11 -1.11
C LEU A 29 -12.09 -24.41 0.23
N LYS A 30 -12.81 -25.55 0.29
CA LYS A 30 -13.64 -26.03 1.39
C LYS A 30 -13.28 -27.49 1.69
N PRO A 31 -12.52 -27.76 2.76
CA PRO A 31 -12.03 -29.11 3.08
C PRO A 31 -13.13 -30.18 3.23
N ASP A 32 -14.35 -29.79 3.60
CA ASP A 32 -15.47 -30.70 3.84
C ASP A 32 -16.22 -31.12 2.56
N CYS A 33 -15.87 -30.55 1.40
CA CYS A 33 -16.51 -30.88 0.13
C CYS A 33 -15.93 -32.17 -0.47
N GLN A 34 -16.77 -32.95 -1.17
CA GLN A 34 -16.32 -34.16 -1.84
C GLN A 34 -15.32 -33.84 -2.96
N GLN A 35 -14.24 -34.62 -3.01
CA GLN A 35 -13.24 -34.51 -4.07
C GLN A 35 -13.85 -34.91 -5.41
N VAL A 36 -13.59 -34.09 -6.44
CA VAL A 36 -14.11 -34.30 -7.79
C VAL A 36 -12.95 -34.53 -8.75
N MET A 37 -13.12 -35.49 -9.66
CA MET A 37 -12.19 -35.73 -10.75
C MET A 37 -12.38 -34.65 -11.82
N VAL A 38 -11.34 -33.83 -12.04
CA VAL A 38 -11.33 -32.79 -13.08
C VAL A 38 -10.32 -33.18 -14.15
N ASN A 39 -10.73 -33.12 -15.42
CA ASN A 39 -9.92 -33.61 -16.54
C ASN A 39 -8.67 -32.76 -16.82
N HIS A 40 -8.68 -31.48 -16.46
CA HIS A 40 -7.57 -30.55 -16.72
C HIS A 40 -7.41 -29.57 -15.56
N ALA A 41 -6.16 -29.30 -15.18
CA ALA A 41 -5.86 -28.27 -14.19
C ALA A 41 -6.01 -26.87 -14.80
N PRO A 42 -6.58 -25.89 -14.07
CA PRO A 42 -6.69 -24.52 -14.54
C PRO A 42 -5.30 -23.96 -14.85
N SER A 43 -5.18 -23.19 -15.94
CA SER A 43 -3.91 -22.59 -16.36
C SER A 43 -3.56 -21.35 -15.52
N CYS A 44 -4.56 -20.66 -14.97
CA CYS A 44 -4.42 -19.48 -14.13
C CYS A 44 -5.49 -19.48 -13.02
N PRO A 45 -5.46 -20.41 -12.06
CA PRO A 45 -6.40 -20.43 -10.94
C PRO A 45 -6.33 -19.12 -10.15
N VAL A 46 -7.49 -18.53 -9.84
CA VAL A 46 -7.57 -17.25 -9.12
C VAL A 46 -8.35 -17.35 -7.82
N VAL A 47 -7.93 -16.61 -6.80
CA VAL A 47 -8.76 -16.31 -5.63
C VAL A 47 -8.92 -14.81 -5.52
N VAL A 48 -10.15 -14.36 -5.36
CA VAL A 48 -10.54 -12.95 -5.46
C VAL A 48 -10.98 -12.43 -4.10
N PHE A 49 -10.31 -11.40 -3.62
CA PHE A 49 -10.63 -10.67 -2.39
C PHE A 49 -11.16 -9.29 -2.75
N ILE A 50 -12.38 -8.96 -2.31
CA ILE A 50 -13.00 -7.68 -2.65
C ILE A 50 -13.46 -7.02 -1.36
N ASN A 51 -13.12 -5.74 -1.17
CA ASN A 51 -13.74 -4.96 -0.10
C ASN A 51 -15.02 -4.31 -0.64
N SER A 52 -16.19 -4.84 -0.25
CA SER A 52 -17.50 -4.37 -0.73
C SER A 52 -17.76 -2.88 -0.50
N ARG A 53 -17.14 -2.29 0.53
CA ARG A 53 -17.27 -0.86 0.87
C ARG A 53 -16.38 0.06 0.03
N SER A 54 -15.45 -0.49 -0.76
CA SER A 54 -14.54 0.30 -1.61
C SER A 54 -15.22 0.83 -2.87
N GLY A 55 -14.63 1.88 -3.45
CA GLY A 55 -15.06 2.46 -4.72
C GLY A 55 -16.41 3.17 -4.69
N GLY A 56 -16.96 3.50 -3.52
CA GLY A 56 -18.32 4.04 -3.43
C GLY A 56 -19.40 2.98 -3.67
N GLN A 57 -19.20 1.78 -3.14
CA GLN A 57 -20.05 0.57 -3.30
C GLN A 57 -19.87 -0.19 -4.62
N LEU A 58 -18.91 0.21 -5.47
CA LEU A 58 -18.51 -0.59 -6.64
C LEU A 58 -18.03 -1.99 -6.23
N GLY A 59 -17.44 -2.15 -5.04
CA GLY A 59 -17.03 -3.45 -4.52
C GLY A 59 -18.17 -4.46 -4.43
N SER A 60 -19.36 -4.07 -3.97
CA SER A 60 -20.54 -4.94 -3.90
C SER A 60 -21.00 -5.42 -5.29
N SER A 61 -21.00 -4.52 -6.27
CA SER A 61 -21.33 -4.89 -7.66
C SER A 61 -20.29 -5.81 -8.27
N LEU A 62 -19.01 -5.56 -7.98
CA LEU A 62 -17.90 -6.36 -8.47
C LEU A 62 -17.94 -7.79 -7.90
N ILE A 63 -18.31 -7.97 -6.63
CA ILE A 63 -18.52 -9.29 -6.02
C ILE A 63 -19.55 -10.10 -6.82
N LYS A 64 -20.69 -9.48 -7.16
CA LYS A 64 -21.73 -10.14 -7.96
C LYS A 64 -21.20 -10.58 -9.32
N ALA A 65 -20.53 -9.67 -10.03
CA ALA A 65 -19.98 -9.98 -11.35
C ALA A 65 -18.91 -11.09 -11.32
N TYR A 66 -18.03 -11.11 -10.31
CA TYR A 66 -17.08 -12.22 -10.16
C TYR A 66 -17.76 -13.55 -9.79
N ARG A 67 -18.77 -13.54 -8.92
CA ARG A 67 -19.52 -14.77 -8.54
C ARG A 67 -20.39 -15.34 -9.65
N GLU A 68 -20.78 -14.52 -10.62
CA GLU A 68 -21.47 -14.97 -11.84
C GLU A 68 -20.51 -15.64 -12.85
N LEU A 69 -19.21 -15.34 -12.78
CA LEU A 69 -18.20 -15.82 -13.74
C LEU A 69 -17.28 -16.91 -13.17
N LEU A 70 -17.05 -16.91 -11.87
CA LEU A 70 -16.19 -17.86 -11.16
C LEU A 70 -17.00 -18.67 -10.16
N ASN A 71 -16.39 -19.72 -9.61
CA ASN A 71 -16.95 -20.40 -8.45
C ASN A 71 -17.14 -19.39 -7.30
N GLU A 72 -18.33 -19.34 -6.71
CA GLU A 72 -18.65 -18.46 -5.58
C GLU A 72 -17.66 -18.63 -4.41
N ALA A 73 -17.16 -19.85 -4.18
CA ALA A 73 -16.17 -20.15 -3.16
C ALA A 73 -14.79 -19.49 -3.41
N GLN A 74 -14.53 -18.96 -4.60
CA GLN A 74 -13.29 -18.24 -4.94
C GLN A 74 -13.37 -16.73 -4.66
N VAL A 75 -14.55 -16.20 -4.32
CA VAL A 75 -14.81 -14.75 -4.23
C VAL A 75 -15.20 -14.35 -2.80
N PHE A 76 -14.23 -13.76 -2.09
CA PHE A 76 -14.34 -13.40 -0.68
C PHE A 76 -14.61 -11.90 -0.51
N ASP A 77 -15.64 -11.55 0.26
CA ASP A 77 -15.82 -10.17 0.75
C ASP A 77 -14.97 -9.96 2.00
N LEU A 78 -13.99 -9.06 1.91
CA LEU A 78 -13.11 -8.67 3.01
C LEU A 78 -13.84 -7.98 4.17
N SER A 79 -15.10 -7.56 3.97
CA SER A 79 -15.94 -7.05 5.03
C SER A 79 -16.60 -8.16 5.87
N GLU A 80 -16.62 -9.39 5.36
CA GLU A 80 -17.21 -10.57 5.99
C GLU A 80 -16.14 -11.51 6.55
N GLU A 81 -15.09 -11.80 5.76
CA GLU A 81 -14.02 -12.72 6.15
C GLU A 81 -12.63 -12.10 5.89
N ALA A 82 -11.77 -12.15 6.91
CA ALA A 82 -10.42 -11.62 6.83
C ALA A 82 -9.50 -12.52 5.97
N PRO A 83 -8.56 -11.94 5.19
CA PRO A 83 -7.76 -12.69 4.23
C PRO A 83 -6.80 -13.69 4.89
N ASP A 84 -6.37 -13.45 6.13
CA ASP A 84 -5.55 -14.39 6.91
C ASP A 84 -6.28 -15.70 7.17
N LYS A 85 -7.56 -15.64 7.54
CA LYS A 85 -8.38 -16.84 7.76
C LYS A 85 -8.58 -17.63 6.47
N VAL A 86 -8.88 -16.94 5.39
CA VAL A 86 -9.10 -17.54 4.07
C VAL A 86 -7.82 -18.21 3.56
N LEU A 87 -6.71 -17.48 3.54
CA LEU A 87 -5.44 -18.00 3.01
C LEU A 87 -4.86 -19.10 3.89
N HIS A 88 -4.96 -18.98 5.23
CA HIS A 88 -4.54 -20.06 6.12
C HIS A 88 -5.34 -21.34 5.86
N ARG A 89 -6.67 -21.25 5.76
CA ARG A 89 -7.52 -22.41 5.43
C ARG A 89 -7.15 -23.01 4.07
N LEU A 90 -6.98 -22.18 3.05
CA LEU A 90 -6.62 -22.62 1.70
C LEU A 90 -5.27 -23.34 1.67
N TYR A 91 -4.22 -22.74 2.23
CA TYR A 91 -2.88 -23.31 2.16
C TYR A 91 -2.70 -24.55 3.03
N VAL A 92 -3.35 -24.61 4.20
CA VAL A 92 -3.38 -25.83 5.01
C VAL A 92 -4.04 -26.98 4.24
N ASN A 93 -5.16 -26.70 3.56
CA ASN A 93 -5.85 -27.72 2.77
C ASN A 93 -5.04 -28.14 1.53
N LEU A 94 -4.42 -27.19 0.81
CA LEU A 94 -3.55 -27.47 -0.33
C LEU A 94 -2.36 -28.34 0.06
N GLU A 95 -1.71 -28.06 1.20
CA GLU A 95 -0.59 -28.88 1.66
C GLU A 95 -1.04 -30.29 2.06
N ARG A 96 -2.20 -30.42 2.72
CA ARG A 96 -2.81 -31.73 3.01
C ARG A 96 -3.07 -32.53 1.73
N LEU A 97 -3.76 -31.94 0.75
CA LEU A 97 -4.08 -32.59 -0.52
C LEU A 97 -2.83 -32.97 -1.31
N LYS A 98 -1.79 -32.12 -1.29
CA LYS A 98 -0.48 -32.41 -1.88
C LYS A 98 0.20 -33.62 -1.22
N MET A 99 0.12 -33.75 0.10
CA MET A 99 0.63 -34.94 0.82
C MET A 99 -0.16 -36.21 0.49
N GLU A 100 -1.46 -36.08 0.20
CA GLU A 100 -2.34 -37.18 -0.25
C GLU A 100 -2.14 -37.55 -1.73
N GLY A 101 -1.29 -36.84 -2.46
CA GLY A 101 -0.98 -37.12 -3.87
C GLY A 101 -1.94 -36.49 -4.87
N ASP A 102 -2.73 -35.49 -4.46
CA ASP A 102 -3.62 -34.76 -5.36
C ASP A 102 -2.83 -33.90 -6.36
N ILE A 103 -2.78 -34.36 -7.61
CA ILE A 103 -2.06 -33.69 -8.70
C ILE A 103 -2.66 -32.31 -8.99
N LEU A 104 -3.97 -32.15 -8.88
CA LEU A 104 -4.66 -30.89 -9.16
C LEU A 104 -4.31 -29.84 -8.11
N ALA A 105 -4.29 -30.23 -6.83
CA ALA A 105 -3.85 -29.35 -5.74
C ALA A 105 -2.40 -28.87 -5.94
N VAL A 106 -1.49 -29.74 -6.38
CA VAL A 106 -0.11 -29.36 -6.69
C VAL A 106 -0.05 -28.34 -7.84
N GLN A 107 -0.82 -28.55 -8.91
CA GLN A 107 -0.84 -27.61 -10.04
C GLN A 107 -1.45 -26.26 -9.65
N ILE A 108 -2.52 -26.26 -8.85
CA ILE A 108 -3.15 -25.04 -8.36
C ILE A 108 -2.21 -24.28 -7.44
N TRP A 109 -1.57 -24.97 -6.48
CA TRP A 109 -0.58 -24.35 -5.60
C TRP A 109 0.54 -23.63 -6.38
N ARG A 110 0.99 -24.20 -7.51
CA ARG A 110 2.06 -23.61 -8.35
C ARG A 110 1.61 -22.43 -9.21
N ARG A 111 0.32 -22.35 -9.58
CA ARG A 111 -0.20 -21.39 -10.58
C ARG A 111 -1.17 -20.38 -10.00
N LEU A 112 -1.50 -20.49 -8.71
CA LEU A 112 -2.47 -19.66 -8.03
C LEU A 112 -2.06 -18.19 -8.10
N ARG A 113 -3.00 -17.35 -8.54
CA ARG A 113 -2.90 -15.89 -8.48
C ARG A 113 -3.96 -15.34 -7.55
N LEU A 114 -3.64 -14.29 -6.82
CA LEU A 114 -4.60 -13.57 -6.00
C LEU A 114 -5.02 -12.29 -6.71
N ILE A 115 -6.29 -11.94 -6.60
CA ILE A 115 -6.82 -10.65 -7.03
C ILE A 115 -7.33 -9.92 -5.78
N VAL A 116 -6.97 -8.65 -5.61
CA VAL A 116 -7.52 -7.80 -4.55
C VAL A 116 -8.15 -6.55 -5.12
N ALA A 117 -9.43 -6.33 -4.83
CA ALA A 117 -10.15 -5.14 -5.24
C ALA A 117 -10.46 -4.23 -4.04
N GLY A 118 -9.86 -3.05 -4.05
CA GLY A 118 -9.94 -2.10 -2.94
C GLY A 118 -9.08 -0.86 -3.17
N GLY A 119 -8.90 -0.05 -2.13
CA GLY A 119 -7.86 0.99 -2.13
C GLY A 119 -6.49 0.44 -1.72
N ASP A 120 -5.47 1.31 -1.70
CA ASP A 120 -4.10 0.95 -1.34
C ASP A 120 -4.00 0.25 0.03
N GLY A 121 -4.84 0.62 1.00
CA GLY A 121 -4.89 -0.05 2.31
C GLY A 121 -5.42 -1.48 2.26
N THR A 122 -6.40 -1.77 1.40
CA THR A 122 -6.92 -3.13 1.19
C THR A 122 -5.88 -4.01 0.50
N ALA A 123 -5.20 -3.47 -0.52
CA ALA A 123 -4.13 -4.18 -1.20
C ALA A 123 -2.94 -4.47 -0.27
N SER A 124 -2.53 -3.46 0.51
CA SER A 124 -1.45 -3.61 1.52
C SER A 124 -1.81 -4.64 2.60
N TRP A 125 -3.09 -4.75 2.98
CA TRP A 125 -3.54 -5.77 3.93
C TRP A 125 -3.29 -7.18 3.39
N LEU A 126 -3.72 -7.47 2.15
CA LEU A 126 -3.52 -8.78 1.55
C LEU A 126 -2.02 -9.08 1.35
N LEU A 127 -1.23 -8.11 0.88
CA LEU A 127 0.22 -8.26 0.73
C LEU A 127 0.90 -8.57 2.08
N GLY A 128 0.47 -7.92 3.16
CA GLY A 128 0.92 -8.22 4.51
C GLY A 128 0.63 -9.64 4.94
N VAL A 129 -0.61 -10.10 4.75
CA VAL A 129 -0.97 -11.50 5.05
C VAL A 129 -0.15 -12.49 4.24
N VAL A 130 0.03 -12.26 2.93
CA VAL A 130 0.85 -13.14 2.07
C VAL A 130 2.31 -13.19 2.56
N SER A 131 2.86 -12.05 2.95
CA SER A 131 4.21 -11.94 3.53
C SER A 131 4.32 -12.71 4.85
N ASP A 132 3.31 -12.61 5.71
CA ASP A 132 3.29 -13.24 7.05
C ASP A 132 3.16 -14.77 6.99
N LEU A 133 2.56 -15.32 5.94
CA LEU A 133 2.45 -16.77 5.73
C LEU A 133 3.82 -17.44 5.46
N LYS A 134 4.85 -16.67 5.10
CA LYS A 134 6.22 -17.17 4.83
C LYS A 134 6.24 -18.38 3.89
N LEU A 135 5.40 -18.32 2.86
CA LEU A 135 5.32 -19.37 1.85
C LEU A 135 6.64 -19.43 1.07
N ALA A 136 7.10 -20.65 0.75
CA ALA A 136 8.29 -20.83 -0.08
C ALA A 136 8.13 -20.19 -1.48
N HIS A 137 6.90 -20.25 -2.01
CA HIS A 137 6.50 -19.60 -3.25
C HIS A 137 5.19 -18.84 -3.00
N PRO A 138 5.26 -17.55 -2.62
CA PRO A 138 4.06 -16.75 -2.42
C PRO A 138 3.36 -16.49 -3.78
N PRO A 139 2.02 -16.50 -3.82
CA PRO A 139 1.28 -16.28 -5.06
C PRO A 139 1.37 -14.79 -5.47
N PRO A 140 1.47 -14.48 -6.78
CA PRO A 140 1.41 -13.10 -7.24
C PRO A 140 0.04 -12.48 -6.96
N VAL A 141 0.03 -11.18 -6.67
CA VAL A 141 -1.18 -10.42 -6.30
C VAL A 141 -1.46 -9.34 -7.35
N ALA A 142 -2.61 -9.41 -8.01
CA ALA A 142 -3.11 -8.37 -8.90
C ALA A 142 -4.06 -7.43 -8.15
N THR A 143 -3.85 -6.11 -8.29
CA THR A 143 -4.61 -5.10 -7.57
C THR A 143 -5.60 -4.39 -8.48
N VAL A 144 -6.89 -4.47 -8.17
CA VAL A 144 -7.96 -3.73 -8.87
C VAL A 144 -8.16 -2.37 -8.17
N PRO A 145 -8.02 -1.24 -8.90
CA PRO A 145 -8.10 0.11 -8.32
C PRO A 145 -9.54 0.47 -7.93
N LEU A 146 -9.91 0.34 -6.64
CA LEU A 146 -11.21 0.81 -6.09
C LEU A 146 -11.05 1.91 -5.03
N GLY A 147 -9.86 2.49 -4.87
CA GLY A 147 -9.57 3.56 -3.93
C GLY A 147 -9.57 4.96 -4.56
N THR A 148 -9.26 5.96 -3.73
CA THR A 148 -9.09 7.35 -4.18
C THR A 148 -7.70 7.61 -4.77
N GLY A 149 -6.65 7.06 -4.14
CA GLY A 149 -5.25 7.22 -4.53
C GLY A 149 -4.83 6.23 -5.62
N ASN A 150 -4.95 4.92 -5.35
CA ASN A 150 -4.64 3.82 -6.27
C ASN A 150 -3.17 3.85 -6.74
N ASN A 151 -2.23 4.03 -5.81
CA ASN A 151 -0.79 4.09 -6.11
C ASN A 151 -0.20 2.71 -6.39
N LEU A 152 -0.62 1.68 -5.63
CA LEU A 152 -0.21 0.29 -5.87
C LEU A 152 -0.64 -0.16 -7.27
N PRO A 153 -1.93 -0.18 -7.62
CA PRO A 153 -2.35 -0.60 -8.96
C PRO A 153 -1.73 0.23 -10.08
N PHE A 154 -1.53 1.53 -9.88
CA PHE A 154 -0.86 2.37 -10.88
C PHE A 154 0.62 1.97 -11.09
N SER A 155 1.37 1.75 -10.02
CA SER A 155 2.81 1.40 -10.09
C SER A 155 3.07 0.06 -10.77
N PHE A 156 2.09 -0.85 -10.73
CA PHE A 156 2.15 -2.17 -11.40
C PHE A 156 1.43 -2.19 -12.76
N GLY A 157 0.99 -1.05 -13.28
CA GLY A 157 0.40 -0.93 -14.62
C GLY A 157 -1.07 -1.35 -14.73
N TRP A 158 -1.77 -1.57 -13.62
CA TRP A 158 -3.21 -1.88 -13.59
C TRP A 158 -4.10 -0.64 -13.79
N GLY A 159 -3.50 0.55 -13.73
CA GLY A 159 -4.18 1.82 -13.92
C GLY A 159 -4.70 2.46 -12.62
N LYS A 160 -5.19 3.69 -12.75
CA LYS A 160 -5.60 4.55 -11.62
C LYS A 160 -7.12 4.63 -11.42
N LYS A 161 -7.88 4.51 -12.51
CA LYS A 161 -9.33 4.76 -12.51
C LYS A 161 -10.08 3.53 -12.00
N ASN A 162 -11.16 3.77 -11.27
CA ASN A 162 -12.07 2.68 -10.90
C ASN A 162 -12.58 2.00 -12.18
N PRO A 163 -12.55 0.65 -12.26
CA PRO A 163 -13.05 -0.07 -13.41
C PRO A 163 -14.59 -0.04 -13.46
N SER A 164 -15.14 -0.41 -14.61
CA SER A 164 -16.54 -0.85 -14.66
C SER A 164 -16.70 -2.17 -13.89
N THR A 165 -17.91 -2.42 -13.40
CA THR A 165 -18.24 -3.61 -12.59
C THR A 165 -19.09 -4.62 -13.35
N ASP A 166 -19.21 -4.49 -14.67
CA ASP A 166 -19.90 -5.47 -15.52
C ASP A 166 -19.01 -6.71 -15.79
N GLN A 167 -19.63 -7.78 -16.30
CA GLN A 167 -18.96 -9.05 -16.57
C GLN A 167 -17.84 -8.92 -17.62
N GLU A 168 -17.97 -8.05 -18.61
CA GLU A 168 -16.98 -7.89 -19.67
C GLU A 168 -15.73 -7.19 -19.14
N ALA A 169 -15.89 -6.21 -18.26
CA ALA A 169 -14.78 -5.59 -17.54
C ALA A 169 -14.05 -6.61 -16.65
N VAL A 170 -14.79 -7.49 -15.95
CA VAL A 170 -14.19 -8.58 -15.15
C VAL A 170 -13.42 -9.57 -16.03
N LYS A 171 -14.00 -10.04 -17.14
CA LYS A 171 -13.32 -10.93 -18.10
C LYS A 171 -12.06 -10.28 -18.67
N SER A 172 -12.14 -9.01 -19.06
CA SER A 172 -11.00 -8.25 -19.55
C SER A 172 -9.87 -8.21 -18.50
N PHE A 173 -10.22 -7.94 -17.23
CA PHE A 173 -9.24 -7.94 -16.14
C PHE A 173 -8.64 -9.33 -15.88
N LEU A 174 -9.44 -10.40 -15.90
CA LEU A 174 -8.96 -11.79 -15.80
C LEU A 174 -7.96 -12.12 -16.94
N GLY A 175 -8.27 -11.70 -18.17
CA GLY A 175 -7.36 -11.82 -19.31
C GLY A 175 -6.04 -11.06 -19.10
N LEU A 176 -6.09 -9.86 -18.53
CA LEU A 176 -4.87 -9.12 -18.15
C LEU A 176 -4.09 -9.87 -17.07
N VAL A 177 -4.76 -10.38 -16.03
CA VAL A 177 -4.14 -11.15 -14.95
C VAL A 177 -3.45 -12.40 -15.48
N LYS A 178 -4.07 -13.17 -16.37
CA LYS A 178 -3.47 -14.37 -16.96
C LYS A 178 -2.15 -14.09 -17.69
N HIS A 179 -2.09 -12.98 -18.43
CA HIS A 179 -0.93 -12.63 -19.26
C HIS A 179 0.00 -11.61 -18.61
N ALA A 180 -0.20 -11.29 -17.33
CA ALA A 180 0.65 -10.37 -16.60
C ALA A 180 1.99 -11.03 -16.25
N LYS A 181 3.05 -10.23 -16.34
CA LYS A 181 4.39 -10.59 -15.86
C LYS A 181 4.44 -10.39 -14.35
N GLU A 182 5.03 -11.35 -13.66
CA GLU A 182 5.29 -11.27 -12.22
C GLU A 182 6.49 -10.35 -11.97
N ILE A 183 6.33 -9.45 -11.00
CA ILE A 183 7.34 -8.48 -10.58
C ILE A 183 7.38 -8.53 -9.05
N ASN A 184 8.57 -8.48 -8.48
CA ASN A 184 8.72 -8.42 -7.03
C ASN A 184 8.32 -7.04 -6.51
N ILE A 185 8.11 -6.95 -5.20
CA ILE A 185 7.89 -5.68 -4.53
C ILE A 185 8.63 -5.69 -3.21
N ASP A 186 9.34 -4.61 -2.93
CA ASP A 186 9.98 -4.42 -1.63
C ASP A 186 8.93 -4.20 -0.54
N SER A 187 9.23 -4.71 0.66
CA SER A 187 8.39 -4.55 1.85
C SER A 187 9.20 -3.90 2.97
N TRP A 188 8.69 -2.80 3.50
CA TRP A 188 9.38 -2.02 4.53
C TRP A 188 8.72 -2.17 5.88
N HIS A 189 9.55 -2.44 6.88
CA HIS A 189 9.11 -2.61 8.25
C HIS A 189 9.33 -1.33 9.06
N ILE A 190 8.26 -0.85 9.68
CA ILE A 190 8.31 0.31 10.58
C ILE A 190 8.30 -0.19 12.01
N ILE A 191 9.13 0.42 12.86
CA ILE A 191 9.07 0.31 14.31
C ILE A 191 8.87 1.71 14.87
N LEU A 192 7.70 1.96 15.45
CA LEU A 192 7.36 3.22 16.11
C LEU A 192 7.40 3.02 17.62
N ARG A 193 8.23 3.80 18.32
CA ARG A 193 8.32 3.80 19.79
C ARG A 193 7.84 5.13 20.35
N MET A 194 6.80 5.09 21.19
CA MET A 194 6.20 6.25 21.83
C MET A 194 6.39 6.16 23.34
N ARG A 195 6.89 7.22 23.99
CA ARG A 195 7.05 7.22 25.45
C ARG A 195 5.70 7.04 26.14
N VAL A 196 5.65 6.15 27.13
CA VAL A 196 4.51 6.02 28.04
C VAL A 196 4.49 7.28 28.92
N PRO A 197 3.41 8.08 28.94
CA PRO A 197 3.30 9.23 29.82
C PRO A 197 3.38 8.79 31.29
N LYS A 198 4.17 9.48 32.13
CA LYS A 198 4.30 9.17 33.56
C LYS A 198 3.20 9.82 34.42
N GLU A 199 2.62 10.95 33.99
CA GLU A 199 1.53 11.67 34.68
C GLU A 199 0.64 12.47 33.71
N GLY A 200 -0.67 12.56 34.01
CA GLY A 200 -1.69 13.37 33.33
C GLY A 200 -2.74 12.56 32.56
N PRO A 201 -3.98 13.09 32.37
CA PRO A 201 -4.99 12.48 31.54
C PRO A 201 -4.64 12.78 30.08
N CYS A 202 -3.62 12.11 29.56
CA CYS A 202 -3.69 11.76 28.15
C CYS A 202 -4.64 10.58 28.14
N ASP A 203 -5.83 10.75 27.55
CA ASP A 203 -6.71 9.63 27.26
C ASP A 203 -5.84 8.45 26.82
N PRO A 204 -6.04 7.22 27.36
CA PRO A 204 -5.33 6.06 26.83
C PRO A 204 -5.45 6.18 25.33
N ILE A 205 -4.34 6.17 24.58
CA ILE A 205 -4.37 6.28 23.11
C ILE A 205 -5.42 5.26 22.70
N ALA A 206 -6.65 5.73 22.42
CA ALA A 206 -7.83 4.87 22.42
C ALA A 206 -7.47 3.75 21.45
N PRO A 207 -7.64 2.46 21.80
CA PRO A 207 -6.99 1.36 21.09
C PRO A 207 -7.11 1.64 19.62
N LEU A 208 -6.00 2.13 19.03
CA LEU A 208 -6.05 2.67 17.69
C LEU A 208 -6.54 1.47 16.89
N GLU A 209 -7.64 1.63 16.16
CA GLU A 209 -7.88 0.73 15.04
C GLU A 209 -6.68 0.95 14.12
N LEU A 210 -5.61 0.19 14.39
CA LEU A 210 -4.38 0.25 13.64
C LEU A 210 -4.78 -0.14 12.21
N PRO A 211 -4.26 0.57 11.20
CA PRO A 211 -4.42 0.15 9.83
C PRO A 211 -4.08 -1.33 9.68
N HIS A 212 -4.75 -2.04 8.78
CA HIS A 212 -4.44 -3.45 8.53
C HIS A 212 -2.98 -3.69 8.07
N SER A 213 -2.31 -2.68 7.51
CA SER A 213 -0.87 -2.77 7.22
C SER A 213 0.00 -2.76 8.50
N LEU A 214 -0.55 -2.23 9.60
CA LEU A 214 0.00 -2.29 10.95
C LEU A 214 -0.59 -3.50 11.68
N HIS A 215 -0.36 -4.69 11.12
CA HIS A 215 -0.61 -5.94 11.84
C HIS A 215 0.62 -6.33 12.66
N ALA A 216 0.33 -6.61 13.93
CA ALA A 216 1.28 -6.98 14.95
C ALA A 216 2.09 -8.21 14.50
N PHE A 217 3.42 -8.06 14.39
CA PHE A 217 4.26 -9.11 14.96
C PHE A 217 3.66 -9.42 16.31
N HIS A 218 3.09 -10.63 16.45
CA HIS A 218 2.56 -11.24 17.67
C HIS A 218 2.77 -10.31 18.86
N ARG A 219 1.70 -9.64 19.36
CA ARG A 219 1.72 -8.75 20.56
C ARG A 219 3.04 -8.94 21.27
N VAL A 220 3.98 -8.05 20.97
CA VAL A 220 5.40 -8.32 21.20
C VAL A 220 5.52 -8.96 22.57
N SER A 221 5.92 -10.24 22.61
CA SER A 221 6.08 -10.93 23.89
C SER A 221 6.85 -9.99 24.81
N SER A 222 6.46 -9.86 26.07
CA SER A 222 7.12 -8.95 27.00
C SER A 222 8.65 -9.13 27.02
N GLY A 223 9.15 -10.30 26.59
CA GLY A 223 10.57 -10.62 26.41
C GLY A 223 11.23 -10.35 25.04
N ASP A 224 10.62 -9.65 24.07
CA ASP A 224 11.33 -9.28 22.83
C ASP A 224 12.42 -8.23 23.13
N SER A 225 13.64 -8.52 22.70
CA SER A 225 14.82 -7.64 22.77
C SER A 225 14.62 -6.21 22.23
N MET A 226 13.66 -6.03 21.31
CA MET A 226 13.36 -4.74 20.68
C MET A 226 12.27 -3.95 21.42
N ASN A 227 11.68 -4.50 22.49
CA ASN A 227 10.87 -3.71 23.43
C ASN A 227 11.76 -2.82 24.28
N MET A 228 11.32 -1.58 24.48
CA MET A 228 12.01 -0.62 25.34
C MET A 228 11.11 -0.27 26.52
N GLU A 229 11.60 -0.50 27.73
CA GLU A 229 10.90 -0.13 28.95
C GLU A 229 10.54 1.37 28.95
N GLY A 230 9.30 1.70 29.34
CA GLY A 230 8.78 3.06 29.29
C GLY A 230 8.35 3.54 27.90
N TYR A 231 8.24 2.67 26.90
CA TYR A 231 7.70 2.98 25.57
C TYR A 231 6.62 1.99 25.12
N HIS A 232 5.56 2.52 24.49
CA HIS A 232 4.68 1.75 23.61
C HIS A 232 5.38 1.53 22.26
N THR A 233 5.51 0.28 21.84
CA THR A 233 6.13 -0.08 20.54
C THR A 233 5.07 -0.59 19.59
N PHE A 234 4.97 0.02 18.42
CA PHE A 234 4.13 -0.39 17.30
C PHE A 234 5.01 -0.86 16.15
N ARG A 235 4.61 -1.92 15.45
CA ARG A 235 5.33 -2.44 14.30
C ARG A 235 4.36 -2.78 13.17
N GLY A 236 4.84 -2.72 11.94
CA GLY A 236 4.07 -3.18 10.77
C GLY A 236 4.81 -2.96 9.46
N GLY A 237 4.26 -3.54 8.40
CA GLY A 237 4.79 -3.45 7.05
C GLY A 237 4.11 -2.35 6.25
N PHE A 238 4.80 -1.79 5.25
CA PHE A 238 4.18 -0.99 4.21
C PHE A 238 4.82 -1.27 2.85
N TRP A 239 4.00 -1.13 1.80
CA TRP A 239 4.37 -1.36 0.40
C TRP A 239 4.24 -0.10 -0.46
N ASN A 240 3.75 1.01 0.11
CA ASN A 240 3.48 2.24 -0.62
C ASN A 240 4.39 3.38 -0.15
N TYR A 241 4.06 4.02 0.98
CA TYR A 241 4.90 5.03 1.60
C TYR A 241 4.60 5.15 3.09
N PHE A 242 5.54 5.76 3.80
CA PHE A 242 5.38 6.26 5.16
C PHE A 242 5.57 7.78 5.16
N SER A 243 4.71 8.53 5.85
CA SER A 243 4.86 9.97 5.95
C SER A 243 4.73 10.49 7.38
N MET A 244 5.43 11.59 7.66
CA MET A 244 5.39 12.31 8.93
C MET A 244 5.40 13.83 8.69
N GLY A 245 4.67 14.56 9.55
CA GLY A 245 4.52 16.01 9.43
C GLY A 245 3.28 16.39 8.63
N MET A 246 3.39 17.46 7.84
CA MET A 246 2.27 18.06 7.11
C MET A 246 1.43 17.05 6.30
N ASP A 247 2.06 16.15 5.53
CA ASP A 247 1.33 15.18 4.69
C ASP A 247 0.46 14.23 5.52
N ALA A 248 1.00 13.75 6.64
CA ALA A 248 0.28 12.89 7.57
C ALA A 248 -0.92 13.62 8.23
N GLU A 249 -0.79 14.93 8.51
CA GLU A 249 -1.88 15.74 9.07
C GLU A 249 -3.03 15.93 8.08
N VAL A 250 -2.72 16.19 6.80
CA VAL A 250 -3.73 16.29 5.73
C VAL A 250 -4.42 14.94 5.52
N SER A 251 -3.64 13.86 5.44
CA SER A 251 -4.15 12.49 5.30
C SER A 251 -5.07 12.09 6.47
N TYR A 252 -4.69 12.43 7.71
CA TYR A 252 -5.50 12.17 8.89
C TYR A 252 -6.84 12.94 8.86
N ALA A 253 -6.83 14.22 8.48
CA ALA A 253 -8.04 15.02 8.39
C ALA A 253 -8.98 14.50 7.28
N PHE A 254 -8.43 14.13 6.13
CA PHE A 254 -9.20 13.52 5.04
C PHE A 254 -9.86 12.20 5.48
N HIS A 255 -9.09 11.31 6.12
CA HIS A 255 -9.61 10.04 6.62
C HIS A 255 -10.69 10.24 7.70
N SER A 256 -10.49 11.19 8.60
CA SER A 256 -11.46 11.53 9.66
C SER A 256 -12.76 12.06 9.07
N GLU A 257 -12.68 12.97 8.09
CA GLU A 257 -13.88 13.50 7.40
C GLU A 257 -14.61 12.41 6.62
N ARG A 258 -13.87 11.48 5.99
CA ARG A 258 -14.41 10.32 5.29
C ARG A 258 -15.11 9.35 6.23
N LYS A 259 -14.53 9.07 7.41
CA LYS A 259 -15.16 8.23 8.43
C LYS A 259 -16.45 8.88 8.95
N ARG A 260 -16.49 10.21 9.09
CA ARG A 260 -17.64 10.95 9.61
C ARG A 260 -18.78 11.12 8.58
N ASN A 261 -18.47 11.24 7.29
CA ASN A 261 -19.45 11.54 6.24
C ASN A 261 -19.29 10.61 5.02
N PRO A 262 -19.39 9.28 5.16
CA PRO A 262 -19.08 8.33 4.08
C PRO A 262 -19.89 8.56 2.80
N GLU A 263 -21.11 9.11 2.89
CA GLU A 263 -21.98 9.44 1.78
C GLU A 263 -21.41 10.50 0.82
N LYS A 264 -20.53 11.39 1.32
CA LYS A 264 -19.86 12.42 0.50
C LYS A 264 -18.68 11.87 -0.29
N PHE A 265 -18.21 10.66 0.05
CA PHE A 265 -16.96 10.10 -0.49
C PHE A 265 -17.16 8.94 -1.46
N ARG A 266 -18.26 8.97 -2.23
CA ARG A 266 -18.59 7.91 -3.20
C ARG A 266 -17.81 7.99 -4.51
N ASN A 267 -17.39 9.20 -4.92
CA ASN A 267 -16.81 9.43 -6.24
C ASN A 267 -15.31 9.73 -6.15
N GLN A 268 -14.50 9.00 -6.92
CA GLN A 268 -13.03 9.13 -6.90
C GLN A 268 -12.55 10.58 -7.12
N LEU A 269 -13.11 11.29 -8.11
CA LEU A 269 -12.75 12.67 -8.43
C LEU A 269 -13.15 13.65 -7.33
N THR A 270 -14.35 13.52 -6.77
CA THR A 270 -14.82 14.33 -5.64
C THR A 270 -13.96 14.11 -4.41
N ASN A 271 -13.49 12.88 -4.19
CA ASN A 271 -12.60 12.55 -3.07
C ASN A 271 -11.24 13.23 -3.25
N GLN A 272 -10.66 13.18 -4.46
CA GLN A 272 -9.41 13.87 -4.78
C GLN A 272 -9.54 15.39 -4.59
N GLY A 273 -10.64 15.99 -5.05
CA GLY A 273 -10.91 17.42 -4.83
C GLY A 273 -11.07 17.78 -3.34
N THR A 274 -11.72 16.92 -2.56
CA THR A 274 -11.86 17.10 -1.10
C THR A 274 -10.50 17.05 -0.39
N TYR A 275 -9.63 16.12 -0.79
CA TYR A 275 -8.26 16.02 -0.26
C TYR A 275 -7.49 17.33 -0.51
N ALA A 276 -7.52 17.84 -1.74
CA ALA A 276 -6.89 19.12 -2.09
C ALA A 276 -7.46 20.29 -1.27
N LYS A 277 -8.79 20.34 -1.08
CA LYS A 277 -9.46 21.37 -0.28
C LYS A 277 -9.05 21.33 1.20
N LEU A 278 -8.83 20.15 1.77
CA LEU A 278 -8.36 20.02 3.15
C LEU A 278 -6.91 20.50 3.30
N GLY A 279 -6.05 20.19 2.34
CA GLY A 279 -4.69 20.75 2.28
C GLY A 279 -4.71 22.28 2.25
N LEU A 280 -5.63 22.89 1.49
CA LEU A 280 -5.84 24.35 1.46
C LEU A 280 -6.30 24.90 2.81
N LYS A 281 -7.32 24.28 3.42
CA LYS A 281 -7.92 24.74 4.69
C LYS A 281 -6.98 24.71 5.88
N GLN A 282 -6.06 23.75 5.95
CA GLN A 282 -5.08 23.65 7.03
C GLN A 282 -3.99 24.74 6.97
N GLY A 283 -4.06 25.64 5.97
CA GLY A 283 -3.12 26.74 5.83
C GLY A 283 -1.74 26.29 5.37
N TRP A 284 -1.57 25.02 4.95
CA TRP A 284 -0.30 24.48 4.47
C TRP A 284 0.17 25.10 3.16
N PHE A 285 -0.72 25.76 2.42
CA PHE A 285 -0.37 26.61 1.28
C PHE A 285 0.19 27.97 1.72
N CYS A 286 -0.20 28.50 2.88
CA CYS A 286 0.35 29.76 3.40
C CYS A 286 1.40 29.54 4.51
N ALA A 287 1.75 28.29 4.82
CA ALA A 287 2.55 27.95 5.99
C ALA A 287 3.97 28.53 5.96
N SER A 288 4.56 28.73 4.77
CA SER A 288 5.85 29.40 4.61
C SER A 288 5.79 30.91 4.94
N LEU A 289 4.60 31.52 4.88
CA LEU A 289 4.36 32.94 5.13
C LEU A 289 3.70 33.23 6.49
N SER A 290 2.99 32.25 7.08
CA SER A 290 2.07 32.49 8.21
C SER A 290 2.32 31.62 9.45
N GLN A 291 3.07 30.51 9.35
CA GLN A 291 3.28 29.62 10.50
C GLN A 291 4.63 29.90 11.19
N PRO A 292 4.66 29.99 12.54
CA PRO A 292 5.89 30.19 13.30
C PRO A 292 6.94 29.10 13.00
N SER A 293 8.20 29.50 12.88
CA SER A 293 9.35 28.60 12.69
C SER A 293 9.56 27.57 13.82
N SER A 294 8.86 27.71 14.94
CA SER A 294 8.86 26.79 16.09
C SER A 294 8.10 25.47 15.88
N ARG A 295 7.32 25.33 14.80
CA ARG A 295 6.66 24.07 14.39
C ARG A 295 7.41 23.32 13.27
N ASN A 296 8.69 23.64 13.11
CA ASN A 296 9.53 23.07 12.06
C ASN A 296 9.93 21.62 12.36
N LEU A 297 9.74 20.72 11.39
CA LEU A 297 10.09 19.30 11.51
C LEU A 297 11.56 19.08 11.88
N ALA A 298 12.47 19.91 11.34
CA ALA A 298 13.89 19.83 11.65
C ALA A 298 14.23 20.15 13.13
N GLN A 299 13.33 20.83 13.85
CA GLN A 299 13.46 21.07 15.29
C GLN A 299 12.82 19.96 16.14
N LEU A 300 11.87 19.23 15.57
CA LEU A 300 11.05 18.23 16.26
C LEU A 300 11.55 16.79 16.07
N ALA A 301 12.23 16.54 14.95
CA ALA A 301 12.71 15.22 14.56
C ALA A 301 14.18 15.27 14.16
N LYS A 302 14.93 14.24 14.61
CA LYS A 302 16.24 13.90 14.04
C LYS A 302 16.04 12.72 13.12
N VAL A 303 16.48 12.86 11.88
CA VAL A 303 16.43 11.79 10.90
C VAL A 303 17.81 11.21 10.75
N LYS A 304 17.91 9.89 10.90
CA LYS A 304 19.15 9.18 10.70
C LYS A 304 18.95 8.08 9.68
N VAL A 305 19.99 7.82 8.91
CA VAL A 305 20.04 6.72 7.96
C VAL A 305 21.31 5.92 8.10
N MET A 306 21.26 4.65 7.72
CA MET A 306 22.41 3.77 7.66
C MET A 306 22.66 3.40 6.20
N LYS A 307 23.63 4.06 5.56
CA LYS A 307 23.85 3.91 4.11
C LYS A 307 24.30 2.51 3.69
N ARG A 308 24.88 1.73 4.62
CA ARG A 308 25.32 0.35 4.38
C ARG A 308 24.85 -0.57 5.52
N PRO A 309 24.35 -1.77 5.21
CA PRO A 309 24.11 -2.83 6.19
C PRO A 309 25.21 -2.91 7.26
N GLY A 310 24.81 -2.84 8.54
CA GLY A 310 25.73 -2.90 9.68
C GLY A 310 26.62 -1.67 9.94
N SER A 311 26.47 -0.58 9.18
CA SER A 311 27.23 0.65 9.42
C SER A 311 26.65 1.50 10.57
N GLN A 312 27.35 2.57 10.95
CA GLN A 312 26.80 3.54 11.89
C GLN A 312 25.64 4.34 11.28
N TRP A 313 24.76 4.81 12.15
CA TRP A 313 23.67 5.73 11.81
C TRP A 313 24.21 7.14 11.57
N GLU A 314 24.02 7.65 10.36
CA GLU A 314 24.37 9.00 9.93
C GLU A 314 23.18 9.94 10.09
N GLU A 315 23.36 11.09 10.73
CA GLU A 315 22.30 12.11 10.88
C GLU A 315 22.17 12.93 9.59
N LEU A 316 20.96 12.94 9.01
CA LEU A 316 20.65 13.71 7.81
C LEU A 316 20.42 15.18 8.16
N GLN A 317 21.02 16.06 7.36
CA GLN A 317 20.78 17.51 7.45
C GLN A 317 19.44 17.86 6.77
N VAL A 318 18.37 17.86 7.55
CA VAL A 318 17.04 18.27 7.07
C VAL A 318 16.94 19.80 7.11
N HIS A 319 16.77 20.42 5.94
CA HIS A 319 16.65 21.86 5.85
C HIS A 319 15.44 22.38 6.65
N HIS A 320 15.59 23.50 7.34
CA HIS A 320 14.58 24.06 8.24
C HIS A 320 13.25 24.49 7.55
N SER A 321 13.23 24.53 6.22
CA SER A 321 12.01 24.76 5.45
C SER A 321 11.16 23.49 5.27
N ILE A 322 11.69 22.30 5.53
CA ILE A 322 10.97 21.04 5.38
C ILE A 322 9.93 20.91 6.50
N ARG A 323 8.70 20.58 6.13
CA ARG A 323 7.53 20.41 7.01
C ARG A 323 6.96 19.00 6.96
N SER A 324 7.28 18.23 5.93
CA SER A 324 6.91 16.82 5.79
C SER A 324 8.11 16.01 5.33
N ILE A 325 8.25 14.80 5.86
CA ILE A 325 9.14 13.77 5.31
C ILE A 325 8.29 12.60 4.88
N VAL A 326 8.55 12.12 3.67
CA VAL A 326 7.88 10.98 3.06
C VAL A 326 8.94 9.99 2.64
N CYS A 327 8.85 8.77 3.15
CA CYS A 327 9.67 7.64 2.74
C CYS A 327 8.85 6.81 1.75
N LEU A 328 9.27 6.73 0.49
CA LEU A 328 8.52 6.13 -0.61
C LEU A 328 9.12 4.78 -0.96
N ASN A 329 8.26 3.78 -1.16
CA ASN A 329 8.62 2.47 -1.71
C ASN A 329 8.19 2.31 -3.18
N LEU A 330 7.32 3.19 -3.65
CA LEU A 330 6.80 3.15 -5.01
C LEU A 330 7.23 4.39 -5.78
N PRO A 331 7.44 4.28 -7.10
CA PRO A 331 7.74 5.41 -7.97
C PRO A 331 6.56 6.40 -8.08
N SER A 332 5.37 6.02 -7.60
CA SER A 332 4.18 6.84 -7.65
C SER A 332 3.59 7.16 -6.27
N PHE A 333 3.04 8.36 -6.14
CA PHE A 333 2.48 8.94 -4.93
C PHE A 333 1.20 9.72 -5.25
N SER A 334 0.26 9.77 -4.30
CA SER A 334 -0.99 10.55 -4.38
C SER A 334 -1.72 10.49 -5.73
N GLY A 335 -1.85 9.29 -6.30
CA GLY A 335 -2.54 9.08 -7.57
C GLY A 335 -1.64 9.32 -8.79
N GLY A 336 -0.44 8.77 -8.79
CA GLY A 336 0.42 8.73 -9.98
C GLY A 336 1.41 9.88 -10.10
N LEU A 337 1.54 10.74 -9.10
CA LEU A 337 2.57 11.79 -9.07
C LEU A 337 3.93 11.17 -8.73
N ASN A 338 5.02 11.74 -9.22
CA ASN A 338 6.38 11.26 -8.94
C ASN A 338 7.13 12.27 -8.05
N PRO A 339 7.05 12.14 -6.72
CA PRO A 339 7.71 13.04 -5.77
C PRO A 339 9.23 12.92 -5.75
N TRP A 340 9.77 11.80 -6.20
CA TRP A 340 11.22 11.63 -6.37
C TRP A 340 11.72 12.29 -7.66
N GLY A 341 10.91 12.28 -8.72
CA GLY A 341 11.30 12.71 -10.06
C GLY A 341 12.40 11.83 -10.66
N VAL A 342 13.11 12.36 -11.65
CA VAL A 342 14.29 11.71 -12.25
C VAL A 342 15.54 12.46 -11.77
N PRO A 343 16.43 11.83 -10.99
CA PRO A 343 17.71 12.44 -10.63
C PRO A 343 18.51 12.83 -11.88
N GLY A 344 19.03 14.06 -11.90
CA GLY A 344 19.80 14.57 -13.04
C GLY A 344 21.31 14.39 -12.84
N THR A 345 22.08 14.33 -13.93
CA THR A 345 23.55 14.18 -13.85
C THR A 345 24.31 15.48 -13.55
N ARG A 346 23.59 16.63 -13.56
CA ARG A 346 24.17 17.98 -13.50
C ARG A 346 24.65 18.40 -12.11
N ARG A 347 23.99 17.95 -11.04
CA ARG A 347 24.37 18.27 -9.66
C ARG A 347 25.11 17.09 -9.04
N ALA A 348 26.23 17.33 -8.37
CA ALA A 348 27.02 16.28 -7.73
C ALA A 348 26.18 15.46 -6.72
N ALA A 349 25.29 16.11 -5.98
CA ALA A 349 24.38 15.45 -5.03
C ALA A 349 23.35 14.52 -5.69
N ASP A 350 22.96 14.77 -6.95
CA ASP A 350 22.02 13.92 -7.67
C ASP A 350 22.72 12.70 -8.33
N ARG A 351 24.06 12.67 -8.39
CA ARG A 351 24.82 11.55 -8.96
C ARG A 351 24.78 10.28 -8.11
N GLU A 352 24.46 10.42 -6.83
CA GLU A 352 24.34 9.29 -5.89
C GLU A 352 22.92 8.67 -5.92
N PHE A 353 21.95 9.31 -6.58
CA PHE A 353 20.56 8.89 -6.61
C PHE A 353 20.22 8.17 -7.93
N THR A 354 19.45 7.10 -7.83
CA THR A 354 18.91 6.35 -8.96
C THR A 354 17.43 6.65 -9.18
N ALA A 355 16.91 6.25 -10.34
CA ALA A 355 15.46 6.25 -10.55
C ALA A 355 14.82 5.20 -9.61
N PRO A 356 13.66 5.50 -9.02
CA PRO A 356 13.01 4.64 -8.05
C PRO A 356 12.31 3.50 -8.80
N PHE A 357 12.34 2.31 -8.23
CA PHE A 357 11.64 1.16 -8.77
C PHE A 357 11.03 0.31 -7.65
N VAL A 358 10.10 -0.59 -8.01
CA VAL A 358 9.29 -1.30 -6.99
C VAL A 358 10.04 -2.41 -6.26
N ASP A 359 11.19 -2.85 -6.78
CA ASP A 359 12.01 -3.95 -6.27
C ASP A 359 13.53 -3.68 -6.35
N ASP A 360 13.94 -2.41 -6.22
CA ASP A 360 15.36 -2.01 -6.27
C ASP A 360 16.09 -2.14 -4.93
N GLY A 361 15.38 -2.49 -3.86
CA GLY A 361 15.88 -2.63 -2.50
C GLY A 361 16.17 -1.30 -1.82
N LEU A 362 15.68 -0.18 -2.37
CA LEU A 362 15.93 1.18 -1.89
C LEU A 362 14.64 1.86 -1.40
N ILE A 363 14.79 2.82 -0.47
CA ILE A 363 13.70 3.71 -0.05
C ILE A 363 14.09 5.16 -0.31
N GLU A 364 13.19 5.89 -0.94
CA GLU A 364 13.37 7.30 -1.24
C GLU A 364 12.87 8.17 -0.09
N VAL A 365 13.76 8.96 0.50
CA VAL A 365 13.43 9.94 1.54
C VAL A 365 13.27 11.31 0.91
N VAL A 366 12.04 11.80 0.85
CA VAL A 366 11.65 13.08 0.23
C VAL A 366 11.12 14.07 1.26
N GLY A 367 11.54 15.32 1.14
CA GLY A 367 11.05 16.43 1.95
C GLY A 367 10.12 17.38 1.20
N PHE A 368 9.00 17.75 1.83
CA PHE A 368 8.10 18.81 1.35
C PHE A 368 8.13 20.02 2.25
N ARG A 369 8.07 21.22 1.65
CA ARG A 369 8.16 22.51 2.37
C ARG A 369 6.80 23.07 2.76
N ASP A 370 5.85 22.94 1.87
CA ASP A 370 4.49 23.44 1.98
C ASP A 370 3.62 22.67 0.99
N ALA A 371 2.31 22.91 1.02
CA ALA A 371 1.40 22.27 0.10
C ALA A 371 1.58 22.77 -1.36
N TRP A 372 2.20 23.94 -1.59
CA TRP A 372 2.61 24.38 -2.93
C TRP A 372 3.70 23.47 -3.51
N HIS A 373 4.64 23.02 -2.68
CA HIS A 373 5.67 22.05 -3.06
C HIS A 373 5.07 20.69 -3.41
N GLY A 374 3.88 20.36 -2.89
CA GLY A 374 3.10 19.21 -3.33
C GLY A 374 2.43 19.41 -4.71
N LEU A 375 2.00 20.63 -5.04
CA LEU A 375 1.50 20.97 -6.39
C LEU A 375 2.59 21.04 -7.44
N VAL A 376 3.85 21.30 -7.06
CA VAL A 376 5.00 21.23 -7.96
C VAL A 376 5.02 19.88 -8.69
N LEU A 377 4.57 18.79 -8.05
CA LEU A 377 4.48 17.46 -8.66
C LEU A 377 3.54 17.36 -9.87
N LEU A 378 2.68 18.36 -10.10
CA LEU A 378 1.85 18.45 -11.31
C LEU A 378 2.64 18.99 -12.52
N ALA A 379 3.77 19.64 -12.29
CA ALA A 379 4.65 20.09 -13.36
C ALA A 379 5.51 18.92 -13.88
N PRO A 380 5.84 18.86 -15.18
CA PRO A 380 6.56 17.74 -15.79
C PRO A 380 7.89 17.36 -15.12
N ASN A 381 8.58 18.32 -14.51
CA ASN A 381 9.87 18.12 -13.82
C ASN A 381 9.78 18.43 -12.32
N GLY A 382 8.58 18.56 -11.78
CA GLY A 382 8.40 18.90 -10.40
C GLY A 382 8.59 17.71 -9.49
N HIS A 383 9.46 17.88 -8.49
CA HIS A 383 9.77 16.85 -7.51
C HIS A 383 9.94 17.50 -6.13
N GLY A 384 9.82 16.69 -5.08
CA GLY A 384 10.13 17.13 -3.72
C GLY A 384 11.64 17.28 -3.51
N THR A 385 12.04 17.72 -2.32
CA THR A 385 13.47 17.78 -1.98
C THR A 385 13.99 16.37 -1.72
N ARG A 386 14.87 15.83 -2.58
CA ARG A 386 15.55 14.55 -2.33
C ARG A 386 16.48 14.70 -1.13
N ILE A 387 16.25 13.90 -0.09
CA ILE A 387 17.05 13.95 1.14
C ILE A 387 18.04 12.78 1.15
N ALA A 388 17.57 11.56 0.88
CA ALA A 388 18.39 10.36 0.84
C ALA A 388 17.70 9.26 0.02
N GLN A 389 18.50 8.30 -0.46
CA GLN A 389 18.04 7.03 -1.01
C GLN A 389 18.88 5.94 -0.36
N VAL A 390 18.25 4.97 0.29
CA VAL A 390 18.96 4.08 1.23
C VAL A 390 18.43 2.65 1.18
N PRO A 391 19.27 1.63 1.43
CA PRO A 391 18.88 0.23 1.27
C PRO A 391 18.01 -0.32 2.41
N ILE A 392 17.38 -1.47 2.23
CA ILE A 392 16.42 -2.16 3.14
C ILE A 392 16.74 -2.19 4.65
N GLU A 393 17.98 -2.01 5.09
CA GLU A 393 18.37 -2.08 6.52
C GLU A 393 18.48 -0.72 7.25
N SER A 394 18.00 0.37 6.65
CA SER A 394 18.66 1.66 6.89
C SER A 394 17.93 2.81 7.60
N VAL A 395 16.64 2.74 7.93
CA VAL A 395 15.91 3.95 8.36
C VAL A 395 15.38 3.88 9.80
N SER A 396 15.73 4.87 10.61
CA SER A 396 15.22 5.07 11.97
C SER A 396 14.88 6.54 12.18
N SER A 397 13.63 6.82 12.55
CA SER A 397 13.16 8.16 12.92
C SER A 397 12.89 8.22 14.42
N SER A 398 13.30 9.31 15.06
CA SER A 398 13.00 9.57 16.47
C SER A 398 12.44 10.99 16.64
N THR A 399 11.24 11.08 17.22
CA THR A 399 10.55 12.35 17.46
C THR A 399 10.65 12.70 18.95
N LYS A 400 11.08 13.91 19.28
CA LYS A 400 11.06 14.42 20.65
C LYS A 400 9.78 15.22 20.88
N ALA A 401 8.86 14.72 21.68
CA ALA A 401 7.69 15.48 22.13
C ALA A 401 8.10 16.48 23.23
N ARG A 402 7.90 17.78 23.01
CA ARG A 402 7.95 18.81 24.07
C ARG A 402 6.53 19.33 24.33
N ARG A 403 6.14 19.34 25.61
CA ARG A 403 4.93 19.99 26.13
C ARG A 403 5.21 21.48 26.25
N THR A 404 4.42 22.33 25.60
CA THR A 404 4.33 23.75 25.93
C THR A 404 3.29 23.92 27.03
N THR A 405 3.73 24.17 28.25
CA THR A 405 2.87 24.70 29.31
C THR A 405 2.62 26.18 29.01
N ARG A 406 1.36 26.56 28.81
CA ARG A 406 0.94 27.97 28.96
C ARG A 406 0.54 28.16 30.42
N SER A 407 1.15 29.18 31.03
CA SER A 407 0.79 29.78 32.32
C SER A 407 -0.61 30.37 32.29
#